data_AF-A0A3Q1EH86-F1
#
_entry.id   AF-A0A3Q1EH86-F1
#
_cell.length_a   1.000
_cell.length_b   1.000
_cell.length_c   1.000
_cell.angle_alpha   90.00
_cell.angle_beta   90.00
_cell.angle_gamma   90.00
#
_symmetry.space_group_name_H-M   'P 1'
#
loop_
_entity.id
_entity.type
_entity.pdbx_description
1 polymer ?
#
loop_
_entity_poly.entity_id
_entity_poly.type
_entity_poly.pdbx_seq_one_letter_code
_entity_poly.pdbx_strand_id
1 'polypeptide(L)'
;MRLQQVLRNVDKFRTVFDFGGRDVAHWFPGHMAKGLRQMRANLKKVDCIIEIHDHIPFSGRNPVFQDTLNVKPHLLILNKMDLTDLSNKQRILKTLEKNGVKNVLFTDCLKQRDDNIKKLVPMVMEIIERHPRYNREEVCERPRMYLLDTPGVLPPKIENVETGMKLALCGTILDHLVGEDIIADYLLYSLNRLRKFSYVEKYDLQEPSDDIQQVLKRIAVKLGKTQRVKAITGVGNITIMIPNYTAAAYDFIRAFRKGELGQVMLD
;
A
#
# COMPACT_ATOMS: atom_id res chain seq x y z
N MET A 1 7.28 0.14 36.17
CA MET A 1 8.52 0.86 35.78
C MET A 1 8.80 0.81 34.27
N ARG A 2 8.88 -0.36 33.61
CA ARG A 2 9.19 -0.47 32.16
C ARG A 2 8.25 0.31 31.22
N LEU A 3 6.93 0.21 31.44
CA LEU A 3 5.91 0.89 30.63
C LEU A 3 6.00 2.43 30.69
N GLN A 4 6.30 3.00 31.86
CA GLN A 4 6.45 4.46 32.02
C GLN A 4 7.73 4.99 31.36
N GLN A 5 8.79 4.19 31.27
CA GLN A 5 10.04 4.59 30.62
C GLN A 5 9.93 4.51 29.09
N VAL A 6 9.27 3.47 28.58
CA VAL A 6 8.91 3.36 27.15
C VAL A 6 8.09 4.57 26.69
N LEU A 7 7.09 4.99 27.47
CA LEU A 7 6.25 6.14 27.11
C LEU A 7 7.01 7.47 27.09
N ARG A 8 8.01 7.68 27.95
CA ARG A 8 8.83 8.92 27.95
C ARG A 8 9.73 9.06 26.72
N ASN A 9 10.20 7.95 26.16
CA ASN A 9 11.06 7.99 24.96
C ASN A 9 10.25 8.20 23.69
N VAL A 10 9.00 7.74 23.66
CA VAL A 10 8.07 7.94 22.52
C VAL A 10 7.77 9.42 22.29
N ASP A 11 7.72 10.25 23.34
CA ASP A 11 7.47 11.69 23.21
C ASP A 11 8.59 12.45 22.48
N LYS A 12 9.75 11.81 22.27
CA LYS A 12 10.90 12.38 21.55
C LYS A 12 10.95 11.98 20.07
N PHE A 13 10.04 11.12 19.60
CA PHE A 13 10.03 10.65 18.22
C PHE A 13 9.67 11.77 17.25
N ARG A 14 10.20 11.70 16.03
CA ARG A 14 9.93 12.70 15.00
C ARG A 14 8.43 12.73 14.69
N THR A 15 7.92 13.95 14.56
CA THR A 15 6.51 14.21 14.23
C THR A 15 6.29 14.44 12.74
N VAL A 16 7.38 14.65 11.99
CA VAL A 16 7.41 14.89 10.55
C VAL A 16 8.47 13.98 9.95
N PHE A 17 8.18 13.44 8.77
CA PHE A 17 9.14 12.66 8.00
C PHE A 17 9.91 13.58 7.04
N ASP A 18 11.23 13.48 7.04
CA ASP A 18 12.07 14.21 6.09
C ASP A 18 12.10 13.48 4.75
N PHE A 19 11.45 14.06 3.76
CA PHE A 19 11.41 13.54 2.40
C PHE A 19 12.66 13.91 1.57
N GLY A 20 13.63 14.64 2.12
CA GLY A 20 14.97 14.81 1.53
C GLY A 20 15.00 15.45 0.14
N GLY A 21 14.10 16.42 -0.14
CA GLY A 21 14.02 17.10 -1.45
C GLY A 21 13.71 16.19 -2.64
N ARG A 22 13.23 14.96 -2.39
CA ARG A 22 12.99 13.94 -3.41
C ARG A 22 11.87 14.34 -4.36
N ASP A 23 12.09 14.08 -5.65
CA ASP A 23 11.09 14.22 -6.70
C ASP A 23 10.50 12.85 -7.07
N VAL A 24 9.18 12.75 -6.96
CA VAL A 24 8.38 11.56 -7.27
C VAL A 24 8.25 11.28 -8.77
N ALA A 25 8.68 12.21 -9.64
CA ALA A 25 8.53 12.09 -11.09
C ALA A 25 9.18 10.82 -11.68
N HIS A 26 10.29 10.36 -11.10
CA HIS A 26 11.02 9.18 -11.57
C HIS A 26 10.38 7.85 -11.17
N TRP A 27 9.32 7.88 -10.34
CA TRP A 27 8.62 6.68 -9.87
C TRP A 27 7.51 6.22 -10.83
N PHE A 28 7.29 6.90 -11.96
CA PHE A 28 6.32 6.55 -12.97
C PHE A 28 6.97 5.97 -14.24
N PRO A 29 6.95 4.64 -14.44
CA PRO A 29 7.53 4.03 -15.63
C PRO A 29 6.76 4.38 -16.90
N GLY A 30 7.45 4.58 -18.02
CA GLY A 30 6.83 4.90 -19.31
C GLY A 30 5.80 3.86 -19.81
N HIS A 31 5.88 2.61 -19.37
CA HIS A 31 4.90 1.57 -19.72
C HIS A 31 3.51 1.80 -19.10
N MET A 32 3.42 2.54 -17.99
CA MET A 32 2.14 2.88 -17.35
C MET A 32 1.29 3.80 -18.22
N ALA A 33 1.90 4.67 -19.03
CA ALA A 33 1.18 5.49 -20.01
C ALA A 33 0.47 4.65 -21.08
N LYS A 34 1.06 3.50 -21.47
CA LYS A 34 0.40 2.54 -22.36
C LYS A 34 -0.81 1.89 -21.67
N GLY A 35 -0.67 1.54 -20.39
CA GLY A 35 -1.76 1.02 -19.56
C GLY A 35 -2.94 1.99 -19.47
N LEU A 36 -2.68 3.28 -19.18
CA LEU A 36 -3.70 4.34 -19.16
C LEU A 36 -4.46 4.42 -20.49
N ARG A 37 -3.75 4.39 -21.63
CA ARG A 37 -4.38 4.43 -22.96
C ARG A 37 -5.24 3.20 -23.23
N GLN A 38 -4.76 2.01 -22.89
CA GLN A 38 -5.50 0.77 -23.06
C GLN A 38 -6.78 0.76 -22.20
N MET A 39 -6.68 1.19 -20.95
CA MET A 39 -7.82 1.26 -20.04
C MET A 39 -8.87 2.26 -20.55
N ARG A 40 -8.46 3.45 -21.00
CA ARG A 40 -9.37 4.44 -21.63
C ARG A 40 -10.10 3.89 -22.85
N ALA A 41 -9.45 3.07 -23.67
CA ALA A 41 -10.10 2.42 -24.82
C ALA A 41 -11.15 1.38 -24.38
N ASN A 42 -10.87 0.63 -23.31
CA ASN A 42 -11.77 -0.39 -22.77
C ASN A 42 -12.98 0.19 -22.03
N LEU A 43 -12.86 1.38 -21.44
CA LEU A 43 -13.96 2.03 -20.69
C LEU A 43 -15.24 2.21 -21.53
N LYS A 44 -15.13 2.35 -22.85
CA LYS A 44 -16.30 2.43 -23.75
C LYS A 44 -17.07 1.11 -23.89
N LYS A 45 -16.42 -0.02 -23.59
CA LYS A 45 -16.94 -1.38 -23.79
C LYS A 45 -17.57 -2.00 -22.54
N VAL A 46 -17.48 -1.33 -21.39
CA VAL A 46 -17.95 -1.86 -20.10
C VAL A 46 -19.20 -1.14 -19.62
N ASP A 47 -20.11 -1.87 -18.98
CA ASP A 47 -21.30 -1.32 -18.35
C ASP A 47 -21.02 -0.77 -16.95
N CYS A 48 -20.05 -1.35 -16.24
CA CYS A 48 -19.69 -1.01 -14.86
C CYS A 48 -18.18 -1.07 -14.65
N ILE A 49 -17.65 -0.22 -13.77
CA ILE A 49 -16.23 -0.14 -13.42
C ILE A 49 -16.03 -0.71 -12.02
N ILE A 50 -15.11 -1.67 -11.89
CA ILE A 50 -14.67 -2.20 -10.61
C ILE A 50 -13.25 -1.69 -10.36
N GLU A 51 -13.09 -0.83 -9.36
CA GLU A 51 -11.81 -0.30 -8.93
C GLU A 51 -11.33 -1.13 -7.73
N ILE A 52 -10.13 -1.71 -7.79
CA ILE A 52 -9.58 -2.53 -6.70
C ILE A 52 -8.36 -1.82 -6.12
N HIS A 53 -8.39 -1.56 -4.81
CA HIS A 53 -7.30 -0.93 -4.07
C HIS A 53 -6.90 -1.74 -2.84
N ASP A 54 -5.68 -1.51 -2.38
CA ASP A 54 -5.18 -2.02 -1.10
C ASP A 54 -5.67 -1.15 0.07
N HIS A 55 -5.14 -1.34 1.28
CA HIS A 55 -5.43 -0.61 2.52
C HIS A 55 -4.99 0.87 2.56
N ILE A 56 -5.00 1.53 1.40
CA ILE A 56 -4.79 2.97 1.18
C ILE A 56 -5.97 3.54 0.37
N PRO A 57 -7.16 3.64 0.98
CA PRO A 57 -8.43 3.93 0.29
C PRO A 57 -8.49 5.31 -0.39
N PHE A 58 -7.61 6.25 -0.03
CA PHE A 58 -7.52 7.56 -0.64
C PHE A 58 -6.27 7.67 -1.50
N SER A 59 -5.11 7.34 -0.94
CA SER A 59 -3.81 7.50 -1.61
C SER A 59 -3.60 6.54 -2.79
N GLY A 60 -4.27 5.38 -2.78
CA GLY A 60 -4.20 4.40 -3.88
C GLY A 60 -4.97 4.82 -5.12
N ARG A 61 -5.93 5.73 -4.98
CA ARG A 61 -6.85 6.09 -6.07
C ARG A 61 -6.17 6.97 -7.10
N ASN A 62 -6.60 6.81 -8.36
CA ASN A 62 -6.04 7.56 -9.48
C ASN A 62 -7.00 8.72 -9.86
N PRO A 63 -6.66 9.99 -9.56
CA PRO A 63 -7.56 11.13 -9.79
C PRO A 63 -7.98 11.29 -11.25
N VAL A 64 -7.15 10.84 -12.20
CA VAL A 64 -7.42 10.93 -13.64
C VAL A 64 -8.71 10.20 -14.04
N PHE A 65 -9.18 9.25 -13.22
CA PHE A 65 -10.39 8.50 -13.50
C PHE A 65 -11.63 9.05 -12.81
N GLN A 66 -11.53 10.03 -11.91
CA GLN A 66 -12.70 10.56 -11.19
C GLN A 66 -13.80 11.04 -12.16
N ASP A 67 -13.45 11.77 -13.21
CA ASP A 67 -14.42 12.26 -14.20
C ASP A 67 -15.09 11.11 -14.97
N THR A 68 -14.37 10.03 -15.25
CA THR A 68 -14.96 8.84 -15.92
C THR A 68 -15.83 8.03 -14.97
N LEU A 69 -15.39 7.88 -13.71
CA LEU A 69 -16.14 7.22 -12.65
C LEU A 69 -17.46 7.94 -12.34
N ASN A 70 -17.54 9.25 -12.60
CA ASN A 70 -18.77 10.03 -12.41
C ASN A 70 -19.84 9.74 -13.49
N VAL A 71 -19.46 9.18 -14.64
CA VAL A 71 -20.38 8.94 -15.78
C VAL A 71 -20.87 7.50 -15.82
N LYS A 72 -20.06 6.53 -15.39
CA LYS A 72 -20.39 5.11 -15.39
C LYS A 72 -20.58 4.58 -13.98
N PRO A 73 -21.48 3.60 -13.77
CA PRO A 73 -21.60 2.96 -12.46
C PRO A 73 -20.26 2.39 -12.02
N HIS A 74 -19.95 2.57 -10.73
CA HIS A 74 -18.66 2.28 -10.14
C HIS A 74 -18.82 1.54 -8.82
N LEU A 75 -17.97 0.53 -8.61
CA LEU A 75 -17.79 -0.19 -7.36
C LEU A 75 -16.32 -0.13 -6.95
N LEU A 76 -16.06 0.39 -5.75
CA LEU A 76 -14.74 0.35 -5.13
C LEU A 76 -14.61 -0.90 -4.26
N ILE A 77 -13.59 -1.71 -4.53
CA ILE A 77 -13.18 -2.86 -3.71
C ILE A 77 -11.92 -2.47 -2.96
N LEU A 78 -12.01 -2.44 -1.63
CA LEU A 78 -10.85 -2.32 -0.74
C LEU A 78 -10.45 -3.73 -0.31
N ASN A 79 -9.34 -4.20 -0.85
CA ASN A 79 -8.80 -5.53 -0.63
C ASN A 79 -7.72 -5.53 0.48
N LYS A 80 -7.34 -6.73 0.95
CA LYS A 80 -6.39 -6.96 2.04
C LYS A 80 -6.83 -6.34 3.37
N MET A 81 -8.13 -6.40 3.64
CA MET A 81 -8.71 -5.80 4.85
C MET A 81 -8.31 -6.53 6.13
N ASP A 82 -7.74 -7.73 6.02
CA ASP A 82 -7.05 -8.45 7.09
C ASP A 82 -5.80 -7.71 7.61
N LEU A 83 -5.17 -6.87 6.79
CA LEU A 83 -4.01 -6.05 7.14
C LEU A 83 -4.37 -4.69 7.73
N THR A 84 -5.65 -4.36 7.79
CA THR A 84 -6.10 -2.98 8.01
C THR A 84 -6.82 -2.79 9.33
N ASP A 85 -6.51 -1.71 10.05
CA ASP A 85 -7.20 -1.35 11.29
C ASP A 85 -8.58 -0.74 10.96
N LEU A 86 -9.64 -1.53 11.14
CA LEU A 86 -11.01 -1.16 10.81
C LEU A 86 -11.73 -0.37 11.90
N SER A 87 -11.06 -0.01 13.00
CA SER A 87 -11.66 0.76 14.09
C SER A 87 -12.31 2.08 13.60
N ASN A 88 -11.78 2.66 12.53
CA ASN A 88 -12.26 3.90 11.92
C ASN A 88 -13.08 3.69 10.63
N LYS A 89 -13.58 2.48 10.36
CA LYS A 89 -14.29 2.14 9.10
C LYS A 89 -15.37 3.14 8.71
N GLN A 90 -16.18 3.61 9.68
CA GLN A 90 -17.26 4.55 9.41
C GLN A 90 -16.75 5.92 8.93
N ARG A 91 -15.63 6.39 9.47
CA ARG A 91 -15.00 7.65 9.04
C ARG A 91 -14.51 7.56 7.59
N ILE A 92 -13.98 6.41 7.22
CA ILE A 92 -13.48 6.14 5.88
C ILE A 92 -14.63 6.11 4.88
N LEU A 93 -15.69 5.36 5.19
CA LEU A 93 -16.91 5.35 4.38
C LEU A 93 -17.50 6.75 4.19
N LYS A 94 -17.61 7.55 5.27
CA LYS A 94 -18.08 8.95 5.18
C LYS A 94 -17.19 9.82 4.28
N THR A 95 -15.88 9.63 4.33
CA THR A 95 -14.93 10.40 3.51
C THR A 95 -15.00 9.98 2.04
N LEU A 96 -15.11 8.68 1.78
CA LEU A 96 -15.32 8.13 0.44
C LEU A 96 -16.64 8.63 -0.17
N GLU A 97 -17.71 8.64 0.61
CA GLU A 97 -19.02 9.15 0.21
C GLU A 97 -18.96 10.65 -0.12
N LYS A 98 -18.27 11.44 0.70
CA LYS A 98 -18.03 12.87 0.42
C LYS A 98 -17.25 13.07 -0.89
N ASN A 99 -16.37 12.14 -1.25
CA ASN A 99 -15.62 12.13 -2.50
C ASN A 99 -16.37 11.46 -3.66
N GLY A 100 -17.69 11.25 -3.53
CA GLY A 100 -18.55 10.73 -4.59
C GLY A 100 -18.59 9.20 -4.70
N VAL A 101 -17.89 8.46 -3.85
CA VAL A 101 -17.86 6.99 -3.89
C VAL A 101 -18.91 6.42 -2.95
N LYS A 102 -20.01 5.94 -3.53
CA LYS A 102 -21.16 5.40 -2.77
C LYS A 102 -21.08 3.90 -2.55
N ASN A 103 -20.54 3.16 -3.52
CA ASN A 103 -20.48 1.70 -3.49
C ASN A 103 -19.07 1.27 -3.10
N VAL A 104 -18.94 0.72 -1.89
CA VAL A 104 -17.66 0.24 -1.35
C VAL A 104 -17.84 -1.17 -0.81
N LEU A 105 -16.98 -2.09 -1.24
CA LEU A 105 -16.91 -3.45 -0.74
C LEU A 105 -15.53 -3.70 -0.12
N PHE A 106 -15.54 -4.23 1.09
CA PHE A 106 -14.31 -4.62 1.80
C PHE A 106 -14.10 -6.12 1.59
N THR A 107 -12.92 -6.52 1.12
CA THR A 107 -12.61 -7.92 0.81
C THR A 107 -11.24 -8.35 1.33
N ASP A 108 -11.09 -9.65 1.43
CA ASP A 108 -9.81 -10.34 1.53
C ASP A 108 -9.80 -11.45 0.46
N CYS A 109 -9.20 -11.14 -0.68
CA CYS A 109 -9.16 -12.07 -1.82
C CYS A 109 -8.18 -13.23 -1.65
N LEU A 110 -7.26 -13.18 -0.68
CA LEU A 110 -6.33 -14.28 -0.42
C LEU A 110 -6.94 -15.33 0.51
N LYS A 111 -7.94 -14.95 1.31
CA LYS A 111 -8.77 -15.89 2.04
C LYS A 111 -9.54 -16.77 1.05
N GLN A 112 -9.27 -18.07 1.06
CA GLN A 112 -9.91 -19.06 0.16
C GLN A 112 -11.45 -18.97 0.13
N ARG A 113 -12.08 -18.44 1.18
CA ARG A 113 -13.52 -18.18 1.27
C ARG A 113 -13.79 -16.87 2.01
N ASP A 114 -13.75 -15.75 1.30
CA ASP A 114 -14.34 -14.50 1.78
C ASP A 114 -15.80 -14.40 1.29
N ASP A 115 -16.74 -14.37 2.23
CA ASP A 115 -18.17 -14.23 1.94
C ASP A 115 -18.51 -12.88 1.29
N ASN A 116 -17.65 -11.86 1.42
CA ASN A 116 -17.86 -10.58 0.76
C ASN A 116 -17.67 -10.68 -0.77
N ILE A 117 -16.83 -11.59 -1.26
CA ILE A 117 -16.66 -11.81 -2.70
C ILE A 117 -17.96 -12.32 -3.33
N LYS A 118 -18.75 -13.12 -2.60
CA LYS A 118 -20.06 -13.60 -3.08
C LYS A 118 -21.06 -12.44 -3.29
N LYS A 119 -20.87 -11.32 -2.61
CA LYS A 119 -21.71 -10.12 -2.74
C LYS A 119 -21.36 -9.27 -3.96
N LEU A 120 -20.20 -9.50 -4.58
CA LEU A 120 -19.71 -8.71 -5.72
C LEU A 120 -20.68 -8.74 -6.90
N VAL A 121 -21.06 -9.94 -7.36
CA VAL A 121 -21.96 -10.09 -8.53
C VAL A 121 -23.34 -9.48 -8.25
N PRO A 122 -24.03 -9.81 -7.12
CA PRO A 122 -25.31 -9.16 -6.78
C PRO A 122 -25.22 -7.64 -6.72
N MET A 123 -24.17 -7.09 -6.10
CA MET A 123 -23.99 -5.66 -5.96
C MET A 123 -23.75 -4.97 -7.30
N VAL A 124 -22.92 -5.55 -8.18
CA VAL A 124 -22.68 -5.01 -9.53
C VAL A 124 -23.98 -5.00 -10.35
N MET A 125 -24.77 -6.07 -10.30
CA MET A 125 -26.06 -6.14 -10.99
C MET A 125 -27.02 -5.05 -10.50
N GLU A 126 -27.15 -4.89 -9.17
CA GLU A 126 -27.99 -3.85 -8.57
C GLU A 126 -27.54 -2.43 -8.96
N ILE A 127 -26.22 -2.18 -8.96
CA ILE A 127 -25.69 -0.87 -9.37
C ILE A 127 -26.03 -0.60 -10.85
N ILE A 128 -25.87 -1.58 -11.74
CA ILE A 128 -26.18 -1.44 -13.17
C ILE A 128 -27.68 -1.21 -13.38
N GLU A 129 -28.56 -1.92 -12.67
CA GLU A 129 -30.02 -1.78 -12.79
C GLU A 129 -30.52 -0.39 -12.37
N ARG A 130 -29.85 0.24 -11.39
CA ARG A 130 -30.19 1.59 -10.92
C ARG A 130 -29.69 2.72 -11.83
N HIS A 131 -28.81 2.43 -12.80
CA HIS A 131 -28.26 3.44 -13.70
C HIS A 131 -28.85 3.30 -15.11
N PRO A 132 -29.08 4.42 -15.83
CA PRO A 132 -29.50 4.36 -17.23
C PRO A 132 -28.41 3.68 -18.06
N ARG A 133 -28.78 2.60 -18.78
CA ARG A 133 -27.83 1.87 -19.63
C ARG A 133 -27.45 2.72 -20.85
N TYR A 134 -26.17 3.05 -20.96
CA TYR A 134 -25.57 3.65 -22.15
C TYR A 134 -25.31 2.56 -23.21
N ASN A 135 -25.70 2.78 -24.47
CA ASN A 135 -25.50 1.89 -25.64
C ASN A 135 -26.09 0.46 -25.52
N ARG A 136 -27.40 0.31 -25.73
CA ARG A 136 -28.07 -1.00 -25.79
C ARG A 136 -28.49 -1.35 -27.22
N GLU A 137 -27.77 -2.27 -27.85
CA GLU A 137 -28.32 -3.09 -28.95
C GLU A 137 -28.43 -4.57 -28.58
N GLU A 138 -27.58 -5.10 -27.68
CA GLU A 138 -27.56 -6.54 -27.37
C GLU A 138 -27.89 -6.86 -25.89
N VAL A 139 -28.87 -7.74 -25.69
CA VAL A 139 -29.13 -8.41 -24.41
C VAL A 139 -28.29 -9.69 -24.39
N CYS A 140 -27.21 -9.71 -23.62
CA CYS A 140 -26.34 -10.88 -23.54
C CYS A 140 -26.96 -11.94 -22.61
N GLU A 141 -27.43 -13.07 -23.16
CA GLU A 141 -28.10 -14.10 -22.37
C GLU A 141 -27.11 -14.94 -21.54
N ARG A 142 -25.83 -15.09 -21.93
CA ARG A 142 -24.76 -15.78 -21.17
C ARG A 142 -23.34 -15.37 -21.63
N PRO A 143 -22.33 -15.27 -20.73
CA PRO A 143 -22.41 -15.34 -19.27
C PRO A 143 -23.07 -14.08 -18.67
N ARG A 144 -23.58 -14.17 -17.43
CA ARG A 144 -24.22 -13.04 -16.72
C ARG A 144 -23.31 -11.83 -16.52
N MET A 145 -21.99 -12.01 -16.62
CA MET A 145 -21.00 -10.96 -16.47
C MET A 145 -19.74 -11.33 -17.28
N TYR A 146 -19.17 -10.35 -17.97
CA TYR A 146 -17.86 -10.45 -18.62
C TYR A 146 -16.89 -9.49 -17.95
N LEU A 147 -15.70 -9.98 -17.57
CA LEU A 147 -14.67 -9.17 -16.92
C LEU A 147 -13.58 -8.83 -17.93
N LEU A 148 -13.36 -7.54 -18.16
CA LEU A 148 -12.22 -7.03 -18.89
C LEU A 148 -11.11 -6.68 -17.91
N ASP A 149 -10.03 -7.46 -17.92
CA ASP A 149 -8.84 -7.14 -17.14
C ASP A 149 -8.04 -6.00 -17.80
N THR A 150 -7.49 -5.12 -16.97
CA THR A 150 -6.61 -4.03 -17.39
C THR A 150 -5.37 -4.06 -16.49
N PRO A 151 -4.17 -3.80 -17.03
CA PRO A 151 -2.97 -3.76 -16.20
C PRO A 151 -3.14 -2.74 -15.07
N GLY A 152 -2.48 -2.97 -13.92
CA GLY A 152 -2.45 -1.98 -12.84
C GLY A 152 -1.88 -0.65 -13.35
N VAL A 153 -2.55 0.47 -13.04
CA VAL A 153 -2.17 1.79 -13.54
C VAL A 153 -2.07 2.82 -12.42
N LEU A 154 -0.87 3.34 -12.20
CA LEU A 154 -0.63 4.47 -11.32
C LEU A 154 -1.10 5.79 -11.95
N PRO A 155 -1.35 6.84 -11.14
CA PRO A 155 -1.54 8.19 -11.68
C PRO A 155 -0.24 8.68 -12.34
N PRO A 156 -0.32 9.37 -13.49
CA PRO A 156 0.87 9.87 -14.22
C PRO A 156 1.67 10.90 -13.44
N LYS A 157 1.02 11.55 -12.46
CA LYS A 157 1.65 12.43 -11.49
C LYS A 157 1.17 12.01 -10.11
N ILE A 158 2.10 11.65 -9.24
CA ILE A 158 1.82 11.46 -7.82
C ILE A 158 1.70 12.84 -7.19
N GLU A 159 0.63 13.06 -6.42
CA GLU A 159 0.26 14.38 -5.89
C GLU A 159 1.35 14.96 -4.98
N ASN A 160 1.89 14.13 -4.08
CA ASN A 160 2.91 14.51 -3.12
C ASN A 160 3.78 13.30 -2.75
N VAL A 161 4.92 13.57 -2.09
CA VAL A 161 5.89 12.52 -1.73
C VAL A 161 5.31 11.51 -0.75
N GLU A 162 4.44 11.95 0.17
CA GLU A 162 3.83 11.06 1.16
C GLU A 162 2.94 9.99 0.50
N THR A 163 2.10 10.38 -0.47
CA THR A 163 1.31 9.46 -1.29
C THR A 163 2.21 8.46 -2.01
N GLY A 164 3.33 8.92 -2.56
CA GLY A 164 4.32 8.04 -3.21
C GLY A 164 4.96 7.05 -2.24
N MET A 165 5.29 7.48 -1.02
CA MET A 165 5.82 6.59 0.03
C MET A 165 4.80 5.55 0.49
N LYS A 166 3.52 5.91 0.61
CA LYS A 166 2.44 4.96 0.91
C LYS A 166 2.28 3.91 -0.20
N LEU A 167 2.26 4.35 -1.47
CA LEU A 167 2.21 3.47 -2.63
C LEU A 167 3.41 2.52 -2.68
N ALA A 168 4.61 3.02 -2.38
CA ALA A 168 5.81 2.21 -2.29
C ALA A 168 5.70 1.20 -1.13
N LEU A 169 5.26 1.63 0.05
CA LEU A 169 5.11 0.75 1.21
C LEU A 169 4.10 -0.38 0.97
N CYS A 170 3.00 -0.11 0.27
CA CYS A 170 2.02 -1.13 -0.16
C CYS A 170 2.51 -2.02 -1.32
N GLY A 171 3.65 -1.69 -1.94
CA GLY A 171 4.24 -2.44 -3.06
C GLY A 171 3.62 -2.12 -4.42
N THR A 172 2.92 -1.00 -4.54
CA THR A 172 2.38 -0.49 -5.81
C THR A 172 3.47 0.16 -6.67
N ILE A 173 4.49 0.74 -6.03
CA ILE A 173 5.72 1.23 -6.67
C ILE A 173 6.85 0.25 -6.32
N LEU A 174 7.73 -0.02 -7.29
CA LEU A 174 8.87 -0.92 -7.10
C LEU A 174 9.84 -0.37 -6.06
N ASP A 175 10.22 -1.20 -5.09
CA ASP A 175 11.00 -0.79 -3.91
C ASP A 175 12.32 -0.10 -4.28
N HIS A 176 13.07 -0.65 -5.24
CA HIS A 176 14.36 -0.10 -5.69
C HIS A 176 14.26 1.27 -6.37
N LEU A 177 13.09 1.68 -6.85
CA LEU A 177 12.90 3.03 -7.43
C LEU A 177 12.87 4.11 -6.35
N VAL A 178 12.50 3.72 -5.13
CA VAL A 178 12.39 4.62 -3.96
C VAL A 178 13.59 4.44 -3.03
N GLY A 179 14.06 3.20 -2.85
CA GLY A 179 15.09 2.79 -1.89
C GLY A 179 14.46 2.06 -0.72
N GLU A 180 14.85 0.79 -0.51
CA GLU A 180 14.32 -0.06 0.57
C GLU A 180 14.60 0.54 1.95
N ASP A 181 15.75 1.15 2.16
CA ASP A 181 16.12 1.84 3.39
C ASP A 181 15.18 3.02 3.70
N ILE A 182 14.82 3.79 2.67
CA ILE A 182 13.91 4.93 2.79
C ILE A 182 12.48 4.48 3.07
N ILE A 183 12.00 3.44 2.37
CA ILE A 183 10.67 2.86 2.63
C ILE A 183 10.63 2.28 4.05
N ALA A 184 11.69 1.59 4.49
CA ALA A 184 11.79 1.03 5.83
C ALA A 184 11.79 2.12 6.92
N ASP A 185 12.47 3.25 6.68
CA ASP A 185 12.45 4.40 7.59
C ASP A 185 11.05 5.04 7.68
N TYR A 186 10.38 5.22 6.54
CA TYR A 186 9.00 5.70 6.50
C TYR A 186 8.01 4.76 7.18
N LEU A 187 8.21 3.44 7.04
CA LEU A 187 7.45 2.44 7.78
C LEU A 187 7.65 2.60 9.30
N LEU A 188 8.90 2.72 9.76
CA LEU A 188 9.21 2.91 11.18
C LEU A 188 8.54 4.17 11.73
N TYR A 189 8.69 5.29 11.02
CA TYR A 189 8.02 6.55 11.35
C TYR A 189 6.50 6.38 11.46
N SER A 190 5.88 5.72 10.47
CA SER A 190 4.43 5.51 10.41
C SER A 190 3.94 4.65 11.58
N LEU A 191 4.64 3.54 11.88
CA LEU A 191 4.34 2.67 13.02
C LEU A 191 4.44 3.42 14.35
N ASN A 192 5.51 4.20 14.54
CA ASN A 192 5.74 5.01 15.72
C ASN A 192 4.65 6.06 15.93
N ARG A 193 4.27 6.79 14.87
CA ARG A 193 3.17 7.78 14.91
C ARG A 193 1.83 7.16 15.29
N LEU A 194 1.56 5.95 14.82
CA LEU A 194 0.35 5.19 15.13
C LEU A 194 0.42 4.44 16.46
N ARG A 195 1.53 4.58 17.21
CA ARG A 195 1.83 3.86 18.46
C ARG A 195 1.75 2.34 18.30
N LYS A 196 2.13 1.82 17.14
CA LYS A 196 2.18 0.39 16.82
C LYS A 196 3.63 -0.11 16.98
N PHE A 197 3.93 -0.72 18.12
CA PHE A 197 5.30 -1.13 18.49
C PHE A 197 5.55 -2.64 18.39
N SER A 198 4.73 -3.37 17.63
CA SER A 198 4.85 -4.82 17.40
C SER A 198 6.23 -5.25 16.88
N TYR A 199 6.91 -4.36 16.13
CA TYR A 199 8.26 -4.60 15.62
C TYR A 199 9.30 -4.76 16.75
N VAL A 200 9.05 -4.19 17.93
CA VAL A 200 9.96 -4.27 19.08
C VAL A 200 10.05 -5.71 19.57
N GLU A 201 8.91 -6.34 19.79
CA GLU A 201 8.83 -7.75 20.19
C GLU A 201 9.30 -8.67 19.08
N LYS A 202 8.87 -8.43 17.83
CA LYS A 202 9.22 -9.27 16.68
C LYS A 202 10.72 -9.41 16.44
N TYR A 203 11.48 -8.32 16.66
CA TYR A 203 12.91 -8.26 16.38
C TYR A 203 13.79 -8.14 17.63
N ASP A 204 13.23 -8.43 18.81
CA ASP A 204 13.91 -8.40 20.12
C ASP A 204 14.60 -7.05 20.44
N LEU A 205 13.94 -5.94 20.16
CA LEU A 205 14.41 -4.63 20.60
C LEU A 205 14.11 -4.45 22.10
N GLN A 206 14.99 -3.73 22.81
CA GLN A 206 14.78 -3.43 24.22
C GLN A 206 13.64 -2.44 24.45
N GLU A 207 13.47 -1.50 23.51
CA GLU A 207 12.46 -0.46 23.52
C GLU A 207 12.15 0.02 22.08
N PRO A 208 11.01 0.71 21.87
CA PRO A 208 10.74 1.41 20.61
C PRO A 208 11.87 2.38 20.25
N SER A 209 12.16 2.50 18.96
CA SER A 209 13.21 3.39 18.44
C SER A 209 12.70 4.16 17.23
N ASP A 210 13.20 5.38 17.05
CA ASP A 210 12.97 6.20 15.85
C ASP A 210 14.25 6.33 15.00
N ASP A 211 15.27 5.50 15.29
CA ASP A 211 16.49 5.39 14.51
C ASP A 211 16.43 4.11 13.66
N ILE A 212 16.21 4.29 12.35
CA ILE A 212 16.14 3.19 11.39
C ILE A 212 17.43 2.36 11.34
N GLN A 213 18.61 2.96 11.52
CA GLN A 213 19.86 2.22 11.48
C GLN A 213 19.96 1.23 12.64
N GLN A 214 19.50 1.63 13.83
CA GLN A 214 19.41 0.74 14.99
C GLN A 214 18.42 -0.39 14.77
N VAL A 215 17.23 -0.09 14.22
CA VAL A 215 16.20 -1.09 13.92
C VAL A 215 16.72 -2.09 12.89
N LEU A 216 17.24 -1.62 11.75
CA LEU A 216 17.77 -2.48 10.69
C LEU A 216 18.97 -3.30 11.15
N LYS A 217 19.85 -2.76 12.01
CA LYS A 217 20.94 -3.53 12.62
C LYS A 217 20.40 -4.71 13.43
N ARG A 218 19.36 -4.49 14.24
CA ARG A 218 18.73 -5.55 15.05
C ARG A 218 18.08 -6.60 14.17
N ILE A 219 17.34 -6.18 13.14
CA ILE A 219 16.73 -7.08 12.16
C ILE A 219 17.80 -7.93 11.46
N ALA A 220 18.89 -7.30 10.99
CA ALA A 220 19.97 -7.98 10.29
C ALA A 220 20.63 -9.06 11.16
N VAL A 221 20.92 -8.74 12.43
CA VAL A 221 21.51 -9.69 13.38
C VAL A 221 20.52 -10.82 13.70
N LYS A 222 19.26 -10.49 14.02
CA LYS A 222 18.22 -11.46 14.38
C LYS A 222 17.93 -12.46 13.26
N LEU A 223 17.92 -11.99 12.01
CA LEU A 223 17.60 -12.80 10.82
C LEU A 223 18.85 -13.35 10.12
N GLY A 224 20.05 -13.14 10.66
CA GLY A 224 21.31 -13.58 10.05
C GLY A 224 21.63 -12.94 8.70
N LYS A 225 21.06 -11.76 8.40
CA LYS A 225 21.31 -11.01 7.16
C LYS A 225 22.67 -10.32 7.24
N THR A 226 23.68 -10.98 6.69
CA THR A 226 25.06 -10.51 6.71
C THR A 226 25.65 -10.53 5.30
N GLN A 227 26.65 -9.70 5.06
CA GLN A 227 27.38 -9.64 3.80
C GLN A 227 28.88 -9.60 4.05
N ARG A 228 29.64 -10.18 3.11
CA ARG A 228 31.10 -10.16 3.12
C ARG A 228 31.59 -8.87 2.49
N VAL A 229 32.41 -8.12 3.20
CA VAL A 229 33.06 -6.91 2.68
C VAL A 229 34.56 -7.04 2.87
N LYS A 230 35.33 -6.62 1.87
CA LYS A 230 36.78 -6.52 1.95
C LYS A 230 37.13 -5.22 2.65
N ALA A 231 37.69 -5.30 3.85
CA ALA A 231 38.25 -4.16 4.54
C ALA A 231 39.73 -4.03 4.14
N ILE A 232 40.10 -2.85 3.66
CA ILE A 232 41.50 -2.48 3.45
C ILE A 232 42.05 -2.16 4.84
N THR A 233 42.91 -3.02 5.36
CA THR A 233 43.69 -2.70 6.56
C THR A 233 45.12 -2.40 6.15
N GLY A 234 45.88 -1.67 6.96
CA GLY A 234 47.30 -1.37 6.70
C GLY A 234 48.20 -2.60 6.60
N VAL A 235 47.66 -3.81 6.79
CA VAL A 235 48.35 -5.11 6.76
C VAL A 235 47.79 -6.04 5.66
N GLY A 236 46.91 -5.54 4.80
CA GLY A 236 46.31 -6.30 3.68
C GLY A 236 44.78 -6.33 3.69
N ASN A 237 44.22 -7.03 2.70
CA ASN A 237 42.78 -7.16 2.53
C ASN A 237 42.24 -8.25 3.45
N ILE A 238 41.42 -7.87 4.43
CA ILE A 238 40.72 -8.80 5.32
C ILE A 238 39.25 -8.85 4.90
N THR A 239 38.68 -10.05 4.82
CA THR A 239 37.23 -10.21 4.58
C THR A 239 36.52 -10.20 5.93
N ILE A 240 35.66 -9.21 6.15
CA ILE A 240 34.83 -9.09 7.35
C ILE A 240 33.35 -9.33 7.02
N MET A 241 32.63 -9.91 7.97
CA MET A 241 31.17 -10.06 7.89
C MET A 241 30.53 -8.84 8.56
N ILE A 242 29.68 -8.13 7.83
CA ILE A 242 28.91 -7.01 8.37
C ILE A 242 27.41 -7.22 8.16
N PRO A 243 26.54 -6.59 8.97
CA PRO A 243 25.10 -6.57 8.73
C PRO A 243 24.75 -6.09 7.31
N ASN A 244 23.84 -6.80 6.63
CA ASN A 244 23.30 -6.37 5.35
C ASN A 244 22.00 -5.57 5.59
N TYR A 245 22.13 -4.25 5.62
CA TYR A 245 21.03 -3.33 5.90
C TYR A 245 19.94 -3.34 4.83
N THR A 246 20.31 -3.46 3.55
CA THR A 246 19.34 -3.53 2.44
C THR A 246 18.47 -4.78 2.56
N ALA A 247 19.07 -5.93 2.85
CA ALA A 247 18.32 -7.16 3.07
C ALA A 247 17.42 -7.08 4.31
N ALA A 248 17.89 -6.44 5.39
CA ALA A 248 17.09 -6.21 6.59
C ALA A 248 15.91 -5.25 6.32
N ALA A 249 16.12 -4.19 5.54
CA ALA A 249 15.07 -3.25 5.15
C ALA A 249 14.00 -3.95 4.31
N TYR A 250 14.41 -4.76 3.34
CA TYR A 250 13.49 -5.60 2.57
C TYR A 250 12.66 -6.52 3.48
N ASP A 251 13.28 -7.24 4.42
CA ASP A 251 12.55 -8.10 5.34
C ASP A 251 11.61 -7.32 6.28
N PHE A 252 11.96 -6.09 6.67
CA PHE A 252 11.10 -5.23 7.48
C PHE A 252 9.84 -4.81 6.73
N ILE A 253 10.01 -4.35 5.49
CA ILE A 253 8.91 -3.99 4.58
C ILE A 253 8.05 -5.22 4.28
N ARG A 254 8.68 -6.38 4.02
CA ARG A 254 7.97 -7.63 3.76
C ARG A 254 7.12 -8.07 4.97
N ALA A 255 7.65 -7.94 6.18
CA ALA A 255 6.90 -8.24 7.40
C ALA A 255 5.65 -7.34 7.54
N PHE A 256 5.77 -6.05 7.23
CA PHE A 256 4.62 -5.15 7.16
C PHE A 256 3.58 -5.60 6.14
N ARG A 257 4.00 -5.86 4.89
CA ARG A 257 3.11 -6.28 3.79
C ARG A 257 2.42 -7.63 4.04
N LYS A 258 2.95 -8.44 4.95
CA LYS A 258 2.36 -9.71 5.40
C LYS A 258 1.48 -9.57 6.65
N GLY A 259 1.33 -8.37 7.21
CA GLY A 259 0.57 -8.13 8.43
C GLY A 259 1.27 -8.59 9.71
N GLU A 260 2.55 -8.99 9.63
CA GLU A 260 3.29 -9.51 10.77
C GLU A 260 3.71 -8.39 11.76
N LEU A 261 3.55 -7.12 11.36
CA LEU A 261 3.70 -5.94 12.21
C LEU A 261 2.34 -5.44 12.74
N GLY A 262 1.28 -6.23 12.58
CA GLY A 262 -0.07 -5.87 12.99
C GLY A 262 -0.82 -5.07 11.93
N GLN A 263 -2.08 -4.77 12.24
CA GLN A 263 -2.99 -4.06 11.35
C GLN A 263 -2.75 -2.56 11.37
N VAL A 264 -2.62 -1.97 10.18
CA VAL A 264 -2.26 -0.56 9.99
C VAL A 264 -3.09 0.02 8.85
N MET A 265 -3.65 1.21 9.06
CA MET A 265 -4.23 2.05 8.02
C MET A 265 -3.28 3.24 7.81
N LEU A 266 -2.75 3.40 6.59
CA LEU A 266 -1.78 4.47 6.29
C LEU A 266 -2.45 5.81 5.95
N ASP A 267 -3.75 5.79 5.69
CA ASP A 267 -4.58 6.93 5.31
C ASP A 267 -5.41 7.53 6.47
#